data_AF-A0A7C6WFE7-F1
#
_entry.id   AF-A0A7C6WFE7-F1
#
_cell.length_a   1.000
_cell.length_b   1.000
_cell.length_c   1.000
_cell.angle_alpha   90.00
_cell.angle_beta   90.00
_cell.angle_gamma   90.00
#
_symmetry.space_group_name_H-M   'P 1'
#
loop_
_entity.id
_entity.type
_entity.pdbx_description
1 polymer ?
#
loop_
_entity_poly.entity_id
_entity_poly.type
_entity_poly.pdbx_seq_one_letter_code
_entity_poly.pdbx_strand_id
1 'polypeptide(L)' 'ATVYRGMEFSFGMNLLVSGIVIFLATLYLFFNMEQVRQVVEGGAPKVYEWYVAFGLIFIIIWLYLEILPLVARIISSER' A
#
# COMPACT_ATOMS: atom_id res chain seq x y z
N ALA A 1 36.60 4.02 -6.94
CA ALA A 1 35.67 2.97 -7.40
C ALA A 1 34.86 2.33 -6.25
N THR A 2 34.58 3.05 -5.15
CA THR A 2 33.96 2.49 -3.94
C THR A 2 32.56 3.06 -3.64
N VAL A 3 32.13 4.11 -4.36
CA VAL A 3 30.85 4.81 -4.10
C VAL A 3 29.64 4.10 -4.74
N TYR A 4 29.83 3.38 -5.85
CA TYR A 4 28.73 2.68 -6.55
C TYR A 4 28.24 1.41 -5.84
N ARG A 5 29.04 0.84 -4.91
CA ARG A 5 28.67 -0.38 -4.18
C ARG A 5 27.57 -0.15 -3.13
N GLY A 6 27.41 1.08 -2.65
CA GLY A 6 26.29 1.47 -1.79
C GLY A 6 24.96 1.63 -2.55
N MET A 7 25.02 1.80 -3.88
CA MET A 7 23.86 2.00 -4.74
C MET A 7 23.24 0.66 -5.19
N GLU A 8 24.07 -0.36 -5.42
CA GLU A 8 23.65 -1.73 -5.77
C GLU A 8 22.88 -2.43 -4.64
N PHE A 9 23.38 -2.31 -3.39
CA PHE A 9 22.67 -2.87 -2.22
C PHE A 9 21.31 -2.20 -2.01
N SER A 10 21.15 -0.96 -2.48
CA SER A 10 19.89 -0.22 -2.43
C SER A 10 18.87 -0.74 -3.44
N PHE A 11 19.26 -1.11 -4.67
CA PHE A 11 18.30 -1.47 -5.73
C PHE A 11 17.52 -2.77 -5.44
N GLY A 12 18.22 -3.84 -5.06
CA GLY A 12 17.59 -5.12 -4.71
C GLY A 12 16.79 -5.07 -3.41
N MET A 13 17.30 -4.36 -2.40
CA MET A 13 16.60 -4.15 -1.13
C MET A 13 15.32 -3.32 -1.33
N ASN A 14 15.35 -2.29 -2.18
CA ASN A 14 14.18 -1.46 -2.48
C ASN A 14 13.07 -2.23 -3.20
N LEU A 15 13.40 -3.14 -4.11
CA LEU A 15 12.42 -3.99 -4.79
C LEU A 15 11.72 -4.95 -3.83
N LEU A 16 12.50 -5.63 -2.98
CA LEU A 16 11.96 -6.55 -1.96
C LEU A 16 11.08 -5.80 -0.95
N VAL A 17 11.54 -4.64 -0.47
CA VAL A 17 10.77 -3.80 0.45
C VAL A 17 9.45 -3.36 -0.18
N SER A 18 9.48 -2.82 -1.41
CA SER A 18 8.26 -2.41 -2.11
C SER A 18 7.28 -3.59 -2.33
N GLY A 19 7.78 -4.77 -2.70
CA GLY A 19 6.93 -5.96 -2.87
C GLY A 19 6.26 -6.41 -1.56
N ILE A 20 7.00 -6.40 -0.46
CA ILE A 20 6.47 -6.68 0.88
C ILE A 20 5.42 -5.64 1.29
N VAL A 21 5.66 -4.35 0.99
CA VAL A 21 4.73 -3.27 1.31
C VAL A 21 3.40 -3.44 0.56
N ILE A 22 3.40 -3.79 -0.74
CA ILE A 22 2.16 -4.08 -1.48
C ILE A 22 1.42 -5.27 -0.87
N PHE A 23 2.14 -6.34 -0.52
CA PHE A 23 1.53 -7.53 0.07
C PHE A 23 0.84 -7.19 1.40
N LEU A 24 1.54 -6.48 2.29
CA LEU A 24 0.99 -5.98 3.55
C LEU A 24 -0.18 -5.03 3.33
N ALA A 25 -0.11 -4.15 2.31
CA ALA A 25 -1.20 -3.23 1.97
C ALA A 25 -2.47 -3.96 1.53
N THR A 26 -2.30 -5.04 0.75
CA THR A 26 -3.43 -5.89 0.32
C THR A 26 -4.08 -6.59 1.50
N LEU A 27 -3.27 -7.11 2.44
CA LEU A 27 -3.78 -7.68 3.69
C LEU A 27 -4.49 -6.62 4.54
N TYR A 28 -3.94 -5.42 4.64
CA TYR A 28 -4.55 -4.32 5.37
C TYR A 28 -5.91 -3.92 4.78
N LEU A 29 -6.02 -3.86 3.45
CA LEU A 29 -7.28 -3.59 2.75
C LEU A 29 -8.32 -4.69 3.02
N PHE A 30 -7.91 -5.97 3.02
CA PHE A 30 -8.78 -7.09 3.36
C PHE A 30 -9.34 -6.98 4.80
N PHE A 31 -8.50 -6.69 5.79
CA PHE A 31 -8.94 -6.46 7.16
C PHE A 31 -9.82 -5.20 7.30
N ASN A 32 -9.57 -4.17 6.50
CA ASN A 32 -10.40 -2.97 6.49
C ASN A 32 -11.83 -3.26 6.01
N MET A 33 -12.01 -4.15 5.03
CA MET A 33 -13.36 -4.55 4.58
C MET A 33 -14.18 -5.21 5.70
N GLU A 34 -13.53 -6.01 6.56
CA GLU A 34 -14.18 -6.63 7.69
C GLU A 34 -14.58 -5.61 8.77
N GLN A 35 -13.74 -4.60 9.05
CA GLN A 35 -14.12 -3.50 9.93
C GLN A 35 -15.32 -2.70 9.38
N VAL A 36 -15.33 -2.43 8.08
CA VAL A 36 -16.45 -1.73 7.43
C VAL A 36 -17.75 -2.51 7.62
N ARG A 37 -17.68 -3.82 7.39
CA ARG A 37 -18.83 -4.71 7.52
C ARG A 37 -19.35 -4.76 8.96
N GLN A 38 -18.47 -4.81 9.96
CA GLN A 38 -18.86 -4.76 11.37
C GLN A 38 -19.52 -3.43 11.76
N VAL A 39 -19.08 -2.30 11.19
CA VAL A 39 -19.67 -0.99 11.48
C VAL A 39 -21.06 -0.85 10.84
N VAL A 40 -21.23 -1.34 9.61
CA VAL A 40 -22.51 -1.30 8.88
C VAL A 40 -23.52 -2.31 9.43
N GLU A 41 -23.11 -3.57 9.64
CA GLU A 41 -23.99 -4.64 10.16
C GLU A 41 -24.24 -4.51 11.67
N GLY A 42 -23.27 -3.96 12.42
CA GLY A 42 -23.36 -3.77 13.88
C GLY A 42 -24.25 -2.62 14.33
N GLY A 43 -24.87 -1.88 13.41
CA GLY A 43 -25.78 -0.78 13.73
C GLY A 43 -25.09 0.41 14.41
N ALA A 44 -23.80 0.62 14.14
CA ALA A 44 -23.05 1.73 14.71
C ALA A 44 -23.68 3.09 14.30
N PRO A 45 -23.61 4.14 15.13
CA PRO A 45 -24.16 5.44 14.81
C PRO A 45 -23.71 5.95 13.43
N LYS A 46 -24.58 6.63 12.68
CA LYS A 46 -24.34 7.15 11.32
C LYS A 46 -23.04 7.98 11.16
N VAL A 47 -22.50 8.50 12.25
CA VAL A 47 -21.22 9.23 12.29
C VAL A 47 -20.02 8.29 12.05
N TYR A 48 -20.13 6.99 12.31
CA TYR A 48 -19.06 6.04 12.04
C TYR A 48 -19.00 5.62 10.56
N GLU A 49 -20.12 5.68 9.84
CA GLU A 49 -20.17 5.34 8.41
C GLU A 49 -19.27 6.26 7.56
N TRP A 50 -19.29 7.57 7.79
CA TRP A 50 -18.47 8.51 7.00
C TRP A 50 -16.97 8.36 7.29
N TYR A 51 -16.60 8.11 8.56
CA TYR A 51 -15.21 7.93 8.96
C TYR A 51 -14.62 6.67 8.32
N VAL A 52 -15.39 5.59 8.35
CA VAL A 52 -15.03 4.32 7.73
C VAL A 52 -14.93 4.45 6.21
N ALA A 53 -15.89 5.10 5.55
CA ALA A 53 -15.84 5.33 4.11
C ALA A 53 -14.63 6.18 3.68
N PHE A 54 -14.27 7.20 4.48
CA PHE A 54 -13.10 8.02 4.23
C PHE A 54 -11.80 7.22 4.39
N GLY A 55 -11.67 6.42 5.45
CA GLY A 55 -10.53 5.53 5.65
C GLY A 55 -10.34 4.56 4.48
N LEU A 56 -11.43 4.00 3.98
CA LEU A 56 -11.48 3.14 2.79
C LEU A 56 -10.87 3.82 1.55
N ILE A 57 -11.31 5.05 1.25
CA ILE A 57 -10.80 5.82 0.11
C ILE A 57 -9.32 6.15 0.29
N PHE A 58 -8.90 6.53 1.49
CA PHE A 58 -7.51 6.84 1.79
C PHE A 58 -6.59 5.65 1.52
N ILE A 59 -7.01 4.44 1.92
CA ILE A 59 -6.25 3.21 1.71
C ILE A 59 -6.12 2.89 0.22
N ILE A 60 -7.18 3.11 -0.57
CA ILE A 60 -7.16 2.90 -2.02
C ILE A 60 -6.19 3.89 -2.69
N ILE A 61 -6.26 5.18 -2.33
CA ILE A 61 -5.36 6.20 -2.87
C ILE A 61 -3.92 5.91 -2.49
N TRP A 62 -3.68 5.53 -1.23
CA TRP A 62 -2.34 5.21 -0.76
C TRP A 62 -1.75 4.00 -1.48
N LEU A 63 -2.54 2.94 -1.67
CA LEU A 63 -2.14 1.74 -2.42
C LEU A 63 -1.84 2.06 -3.89
N TYR A 64 -2.60 2.97 -4.51
CA TYR A 64 -2.30 3.47 -5.84
C TYR A 64 -0.93 4.16 -5.89
N LEU A 65 -0.65 5.06 -4.95
CA LEU A 65 0.62 5.78 -4.89
C LEU A 65 1.82 4.86 -4.64
N GLU A 66 1.65 3.76 -3.92
CA GLU A 66 2.71 2.79 -3.63
C GLU A 66 3.02 1.89 -4.84
N ILE A 67 2.02 1.56 -5.67
CA ILE A 67 2.21 0.74 -6.88
C ILE A 67 2.95 1.52 -7.97
N LEU A 68 2.70 2.83 -8.11
CA LEU A 68 3.35 3.69 -9.12
C LEU A 68 4.89 3.60 -9.14
N PRO A 69 5.62 3.77 -8.02
CA PRO A 69 7.08 3.66 -8.01
C PRO A 69 7.56 2.24 -8.29
N LEU A 70 6.78 1.20 -7.96
CA LEU A 70 7.10 -0.17 -8.33
C LEU A 70 7.05 -0.38 -9.84
N VAL A 71 5.96 0.05 -10.47
CA VAL A 71 5.79 -0.03 -11.92
C VAL A 71 6.85 0.82 -12.63
N ALA A 72 7.12 2.03 -12.14
CA ALA A 72 8.15 2.90 -12.69
C ALA A 72 9.55 2.25 -12.64
N ARG A 73 9.89 1.56 -11.54
CA ARG A 73 11.18 0.85 -11.40
C ARG A 73 11.28 -0.35 -12.33
N ILE A 74 10.21 -1.14 -12.47
CA ILE A 74 10.15 -2.27 -13.41
C ILE A 74 10.39 -1.77 -14.84
N ILE A 75 9.75 -0.67 -15.24
CA ILE A 75 9.91 -0.07 -16.57
C ILE A 75 11.30 0.56 -16.75
N SER A 76 11.86 1.23 -15.73
CA SER A 76 13.19 1.83 -15.81
C SER A 76 14.31 0.79 -15.88
N SER A 77 14.10 -0.40 -15.31
CA SER A 77 15.06 -1.51 -15.34
C SER A 77 15.29 -2.05 -16.76
N GLU A 78 14.44 -1.71 -17.72
CA GLU A 78 14.51 -2.20 -19.10
C GLU A 78 15.31 -1.28 -20.05
N ARG A 79 15.96 -0.22 -19.53
CA ARG A 79 16.82 0.71 -20.30
C ARG A 79 18.24 0.79 -19.78
#